data_AF-A0A846XR82-F1
#
_entry.id   AF-A0A846XR82-F1
#
_cell.length_a   1.000
_cell.length_b   1.000
_cell.length_c   1.000
_cell.angle_alpha   90.00
_cell.angle_beta   90.00
_cell.angle_gamma   90.00
#
_symmetry.space_group_name_H-M   'P 1'
#
loop_
_entity.id
_entity.type
_entity.pdbx_description
1 polymer ?
#
loop_
_entity_poly.entity_id
_entity_poly.type
_entity_poly.pdbx_seq_one_letter_code
_entity_poly.pdbx_strand_id
1 'polypeptide(L)'
;MTGARMVGLFAGIGGLELGLAAHGWHSTLLCEIDPGARAVLGARFPEAELHTDITRLRALPPETELVAAGFPCQDLSQAGRTAGITGTKSSLVDHVFRLVRRKRGPRWLLIENVPFMLQLGRGAAMRHITDALEELGYTWAYRVVDARAFGLPQRRNRVLMLASRTEDPRTVLFADDAGPRLLGCVESDPCGFYWTEGVRGLGWVVNAVPTLKGGSGLGIPSAPAVRLPSGEMVTPGITDGERLQGFAPGWTEPALAVPGFRPGQRWRLVGNAVSVRMASWVGSRLRIPGEPIPGHIPLPPGSPWPGAAWGHSGEVFEVPLSPWPVHESYEDLRFFLTDTRLLSARATAGFLRRTGMGTLRFPAGFLDDVQAHLVRMGGSAA
;
A
#
# COMPACT_ATOMS: atom_id res chain seq x y z
N MET A 1 -19.03 23.17 10.30
CA MET A 1 -18.10 22.91 9.18
C MET A 1 -18.77 21.93 8.25
N THR A 2 -19.15 22.36 7.05
CA THR A 2 -19.44 21.43 5.94
C THR A 2 -18.16 20.64 5.69
N GLY A 3 -18.17 19.31 5.82
CA GLY A 3 -16.94 18.53 5.73
C GLY A 3 -16.26 18.67 4.36
N ALA A 4 -14.94 18.49 4.36
CA ALA A 4 -14.09 18.75 3.21
C ALA A 4 -14.31 17.69 2.12
N ARG A 5 -14.50 18.10 0.87
CA ARG A 5 -14.91 17.18 -0.21
C ARG A 5 -13.71 16.59 -0.92
N MET A 6 -13.71 15.27 -1.09
CA MET A 6 -12.64 14.53 -1.76
C MET A 6 -13.15 13.68 -2.92
N VAL A 7 -12.24 13.36 -3.83
CA VAL A 7 -12.44 12.38 -4.90
C VAL A 7 -11.39 11.27 -4.78
N GLY A 8 -11.82 10.02 -4.90
CA GLY A 8 -10.95 8.84 -4.93
C GLY A 8 -10.75 8.32 -6.36
N LEU A 9 -9.52 8.26 -6.85
CA LEU A 9 -9.16 7.71 -8.15
C LEU A 9 -8.35 6.42 -7.97
N PHE A 10 -8.63 5.37 -8.74
CA PHE A 10 -8.09 4.03 -8.48
C PHE A 10 -8.40 3.60 -7.04
N ALA A 11 -9.65 3.83 -6.62
CA ALA A 11 -10.06 3.75 -5.22
C ALA A 11 -9.95 2.32 -4.65
N GLY A 12 -9.86 1.29 -5.50
CA GLY A 12 -9.83 -0.10 -5.07
C GLY A 12 -11.04 -0.40 -4.19
N ILE A 13 -10.79 -0.85 -2.96
CA ILE A 13 -11.84 -1.13 -1.97
C ILE A 13 -12.04 0.01 -0.95
N GLY A 14 -11.55 1.22 -1.22
CA GLY A 14 -11.88 2.41 -0.42
C GLY A 14 -10.99 2.62 0.80
N GLY A 15 -9.70 2.22 0.73
CA GLY A 15 -8.78 2.30 1.87
C GLY A 15 -8.39 3.72 2.25
N LEU A 16 -8.07 4.56 1.25
CA LEU A 16 -7.78 5.97 1.45
C LEU A 16 -9.04 6.71 1.94
N GLU A 17 -10.15 6.44 1.26
CA GLU A 17 -11.46 7.04 1.49
C GLU A 17 -11.94 6.80 2.91
N LEU A 18 -11.89 5.54 3.39
CA LEU A 18 -12.32 5.18 4.73
C LEU A 18 -11.47 5.86 5.81
N GLY A 19 -10.14 5.88 5.65
CA GLY A 19 -9.25 6.48 6.63
C GLY A 19 -9.40 8.01 6.69
N LEU A 20 -9.53 8.66 5.54
CA LEU A 20 -9.75 10.11 5.45
C LEU A 20 -11.13 10.50 6.00
N ALA A 21 -12.17 9.69 5.78
CA ALA A 21 -13.52 9.94 6.29
C ALA A 21 -13.59 10.04 7.81
N ALA A 22 -12.74 9.27 8.52
CA ALA A 22 -12.62 9.36 9.98
C ALA A 22 -12.20 10.76 10.49
N HIS A 23 -11.65 11.60 9.61
CA HIS A 23 -11.19 12.97 9.92
C HIS A 23 -11.96 14.06 9.17
N GLY A 24 -13.19 13.75 8.72
CA GLY A 24 -14.12 14.75 8.18
C GLY A 24 -14.04 15.00 6.67
N TRP A 25 -13.35 14.13 5.93
CA TRP A 25 -13.37 14.13 4.47
C TRP A 25 -14.56 13.34 3.93
N HIS A 26 -15.25 13.87 2.93
CA HIS A 26 -16.40 13.22 2.30
C HIS A 26 -16.10 12.89 0.85
N SER A 27 -16.12 11.61 0.50
CA SER A 27 -15.95 11.14 -0.87
C SER A 27 -17.19 11.43 -1.70
N THR A 28 -17.10 12.35 -2.66
CA THR A 28 -18.21 12.71 -3.55
C THR A 28 -18.19 11.93 -4.86
N LEU A 29 -16.99 11.53 -5.30
CA LEU A 29 -16.79 10.74 -6.52
C LEU A 29 -15.69 9.71 -6.28
N LEU A 30 -15.91 8.49 -6.77
CA LEU A 30 -14.95 7.40 -6.78
C LEU A 30 -14.79 6.85 -8.21
N CYS A 31 -13.57 6.52 -8.62
CA CYS A 31 -13.29 5.91 -9.91
C CYS A 31 -12.48 4.62 -9.75
N GLU A 32 -13.03 3.50 -10.20
CA GLU A 32 -12.40 2.18 -10.09
C GLU A 32 -12.83 1.28 -11.26
N ILE A 33 -11.89 0.56 -11.87
CA ILE A 33 -12.12 -0.26 -13.06
C ILE A 33 -12.51 -1.69 -12.71
N ASP A 34 -12.04 -2.23 -11.58
CA ASP A 34 -12.29 -3.61 -11.16
C ASP A 34 -13.75 -3.79 -10.69
N PRO A 35 -14.53 -4.70 -11.31
CA PRO A 35 -15.94 -4.89 -10.95
C PRO A 35 -16.17 -5.32 -9.49
N GLY A 36 -15.26 -6.14 -8.92
CA GLY A 36 -15.37 -6.57 -7.53
C GLY A 36 -15.10 -5.43 -6.57
N ALA A 37 -14.07 -4.63 -6.85
CA ALA A 37 -13.77 -3.41 -6.10
C ALA A 37 -14.94 -2.41 -6.17
N ARG A 38 -15.51 -2.17 -7.35
CA ARG A 38 -16.70 -1.33 -7.55
C ARG A 38 -17.91 -1.79 -6.74
N ALA A 39 -18.16 -3.10 -6.66
CA ALA A 39 -19.25 -3.64 -5.84
C ALA A 39 -19.03 -3.34 -4.34
N VAL A 40 -17.78 -3.42 -3.87
CA VAL A 40 -17.42 -3.00 -2.50
C VAL A 40 -17.65 -1.50 -2.33
N LEU A 41 -17.15 -0.66 -3.24
CA LEU A 41 -17.33 0.79 -3.15
C LEU A 41 -18.80 1.19 -3.14
N GLY A 42 -19.62 0.62 -4.04
CA GLY A 42 -21.06 0.92 -4.10
C GLY A 42 -21.82 0.53 -2.82
N ALA A 43 -21.38 -0.52 -2.12
CA ALA A 43 -21.97 -0.92 -0.85
C ALA A 43 -21.46 -0.10 0.35
N ARG A 44 -20.20 0.35 0.33
CA ARG A 44 -19.54 1.01 1.48
C ARG A 44 -19.59 2.54 1.40
N PHE A 45 -19.73 3.11 0.20
CA PHE A 45 -19.82 4.55 -0.07
C PHE A 45 -21.02 4.84 -0.98
N PRO A 46 -22.26 4.55 -0.54
CA PRO A 46 -23.45 4.63 -1.38
C PRO A 46 -23.78 6.06 -1.85
N GLU A 47 -23.27 7.07 -1.16
CA GLU A 47 -23.48 8.48 -1.49
C GLU A 47 -22.51 9.01 -2.56
N ALA A 48 -21.41 8.30 -2.84
CA ALA A 48 -20.40 8.73 -3.80
C ALA A 48 -20.78 8.33 -5.23
N GLU A 49 -20.61 9.24 -6.19
CA GLU A 49 -20.76 8.91 -7.61
C GLU A 49 -19.65 7.93 -8.03
N LEU A 50 -20.03 6.77 -8.58
CA LEU A 50 -19.06 5.73 -8.96
C LEU A 50 -18.83 5.66 -10.48
N HIS A 51 -17.64 6.06 -10.91
CA HIS A 51 -17.16 5.90 -12.28
C HIS A 51 -16.28 4.66 -12.44
N THR A 52 -16.21 4.18 -13.69
CA THR A 52 -15.49 2.95 -14.03
C THR A 52 -14.09 3.22 -14.59
N ASP A 53 -13.98 4.14 -15.55
CA ASP A 53 -12.77 4.30 -16.36
C ASP A 53 -12.27 5.73 -16.30
N ILE A 54 -11.11 5.91 -15.64
CA ILE A 54 -10.47 7.23 -15.47
C ILE A 54 -10.12 7.88 -16.81
N THR A 55 -9.85 7.09 -17.86
CA THR A 55 -9.53 7.60 -19.19
C THR A 55 -10.72 8.32 -19.82
N ARG A 56 -11.94 7.96 -19.39
CA ARG A 56 -13.22 8.53 -19.86
C ARG A 56 -13.77 9.61 -18.92
N LEU A 57 -13.26 9.70 -17.69
CA LEU A 57 -13.66 10.74 -16.74
C LEU A 57 -13.19 12.11 -17.26
N ARG A 58 -14.15 13.03 -17.50
CA ARG A 58 -13.86 14.30 -18.18
C ARG A 58 -13.43 15.40 -17.22
N ALA A 59 -14.03 15.46 -16.04
CA ALA A 59 -13.79 16.48 -15.03
C ALA A 59 -14.08 15.94 -13.63
N LEU A 60 -13.57 16.65 -12.63
CA LEU A 60 -13.89 16.44 -11.21
C LEU A 60 -14.96 17.45 -10.77
N PRO A 61 -15.76 17.16 -9.73
CA PRO A 61 -16.66 18.12 -9.11
C PRO A 61 -15.93 19.43 -8.76
N PRO A 62 -16.47 20.62 -9.12
CA PRO A 62 -15.79 21.89 -8.95
C PRO A 62 -15.29 22.21 -7.53
N GLU A 63 -16.03 21.74 -6.53
CA GLU A 63 -15.76 21.83 -5.09
C GLU A 63 -14.67 20.91 -4.55
N THR A 64 -14.09 20.03 -5.38
CA THR A 64 -13.13 19.02 -4.92
C THR A 64 -11.93 19.70 -4.27
N GLU A 65 -11.71 19.45 -2.98
CA GLU A 65 -10.58 20.00 -2.22
C GLU A 65 -9.39 19.03 -2.18
N LEU A 66 -9.65 17.73 -2.14
CA LEU A 66 -8.63 16.67 -2.11
C LEU A 66 -8.90 15.65 -3.21
N VAL A 67 -7.85 15.27 -3.93
CA VAL A 67 -7.85 14.06 -4.77
C VAL A 67 -6.94 13.03 -4.12
N ALA A 68 -7.44 11.82 -3.91
CA ALA A 68 -6.68 10.69 -3.41
C ALA A 68 -6.51 9.66 -4.53
N ALA A 69 -5.30 9.14 -4.75
CA ALA A 69 -5.02 8.20 -5.84
C ALA A 69 -3.99 7.12 -5.48
N GLY A 70 -4.40 5.85 -5.56
CA GLY A 70 -3.53 4.66 -5.40
C GLY A 70 -3.30 3.93 -6.72
N PHE A 71 -2.62 4.59 -7.68
CA PHE A 71 -2.58 4.11 -9.07
C PHE A 71 -1.57 2.96 -9.30
N PRO A 72 -1.75 2.12 -10.34
CA PRO A 72 -0.85 1.00 -10.63
C PRO A 72 0.61 1.42 -10.93
N CYS A 73 1.57 0.95 -10.14
CA CYS A 73 3.00 1.24 -10.32
C CYS A 73 3.58 0.76 -11.67
N GLN A 74 2.97 -0.27 -12.28
CA GLN A 74 3.52 -0.96 -13.47
C GLN A 74 3.57 -0.04 -14.70
N ASP A 75 2.63 0.90 -14.81
CA ASP A 75 2.51 1.81 -15.95
C ASP A 75 3.57 2.92 -15.94
N LEU A 76 4.13 3.26 -14.78
CA LEU A 76 5.20 4.27 -14.66
C LEU A 76 6.49 3.86 -15.40
N SER A 77 6.71 2.55 -15.58
CA SER A 77 7.89 2.03 -16.29
C SER A 77 7.86 2.30 -17.80
N GLN A 78 6.69 2.64 -18.34
CA GLN A 78 6.48 2.94 -19.76
C GLN A 78 6.60 4.44 -20.04
N ALA A 79 6.13 5.30 -19.12
CA ALA A 79 6.18 6.76 -19.25
C ALA A 79 7.58 7.30 -19.53
N GLY A 80 8.59 6.78 -18.83
CA GLY A 80 9.99 7.19 -19.02
C GLY A 80 10.64 6.70 -20.32
N ARG A 81 10.04 5.74 -21.04
CA ARG A 81 10.54 5.25 -22.33
C ARG A 81 9.91 5.97 -23.52
N THR A 82 8.69 6.48 -23.37
CA THR A 82 7.96 7.19 -24.42
C THR A 82 8.39 8.64 -24.63
N ALA A 83 9.20 9.22 -23.75
CA ALA A 83 9.77 10.56 -23.95
C ALA A 83 10.70 10.66 -25.19
N GLY A 84 11.15 9.53 -25.76
CA GLY A 84 12.02 9.48 -26.94
C GLY A 84 11.40 8.83 -28.20
N ILE A 85 10.15 8.37 -28.17
CA ILE A 85 9.52 7.68 -29.30
C ILE A 85 8.22 8.41 -29.64
N THR A 86 8.00 8.70 -30.92
CA THR A 86 6.88 9.45 -31.55
C THR A 86 5.49 8.80 -31.40
N GLY A 87 5.19 8.18 -30.25
CA GLY A 87 3.90 7.61 -29.90
C GLY A 87 3.56 7.87 -28.43
N THR A 88 2.58 8.73 -28.18
CA THR A 88 2.07 9.13 -26.87
C THR A 88 1.23 8.01 -26.24
N LYS A 89 1.86 7.05 -25.55
CA LYS A 89 1.14 6.28 -24.52
C LYS A 89 1.20 7.05 -23.21
N SER A 90 0.14 7.79 -22.89
CA SER A 90 -0.03 8.41 -21.58
C SER A 90 -0.16 7.32 -20.51
N SER A 91 0.57 7.49 -19.40
CA SER A 91 0.47 6.63 -18.24
C SER A 91 -0.83 6.90 -17.47
N LEU A 92 -1.29 5.95 -16.64
CA LEU A 92 -2.52 6.13 -15.86
C LEU A 92 -2.46 7.33 -14.90
N VAL A 93 -1.27 7.68 -14.38
CA VAL A 93 -1.07 8.86 -13.53
C VAL A 93 -1.27 10.17 -14.32
N ASP A 94 -1.01 10.19 -15.62
CA ASP A 94 -1.23 11.38 -16.46
C ASP A 94 -2.72 11.75 -16.55
N HIS A 95 -3.61 10.77 -16.41
CA HIS A 95 -5.04 11.05 -16.31
C HIS A 95 -5.41 11.71 -14.97
N VAL A 96 -4.68 11.43 -13.87
CA VAL A 96 -4.83 12.16 -12.61
C VAL A 96 -4.41 13.62 -12.82
N PHE A 97 -3.22 13.84 -13.37
CA PHE A 97 -2.71 15.19 -13.65
C PHE A 97 -3.64 15.97 -14.57
N ARG A 98 -4.14 15.34 -15.65
CA ARG A 98 -5.16 15.92 -16.55
C ARG A 98 -6.40 16.37 -15.79
N LEU A 99 -6.92 15.57 -14.86
CA LEU A 99 -8.14 15.87 -14.10
C LEU A 99 -7.95 17.01 -13.08
N VAL A 100 -6.74 17.15 -12.51
CA VAL A 100 -6.44 18.23 -11.55
C VAL A 100 -5.94 19.53 -12.22
N ARG A 101 -5.66 19.53 -13.53
CA ARG A 101 -5.09 20.65 -14.33
C ARG A 101 -6.07 21.79 -14.62
N ARG A 102 -6.84 22.26 -13.64
CA ARG A 102 -7.75 23.40 -13.81
C ARG A 102 -7.29 24.60 -12.99
N LYS A 103 -7.65 25.81 -13.42
CA LYS A 103 -7.25 27.08 -12.78
C LYS A 103 -7.57 27.14 -11.29
N ARG A 104 -8.72 26.58 -10.88
CA ARG A 104 -9.11 26.34 -9.48
C ARG A 104 -9.04 24.84 -9.20
N GLY A 105 -7.85 24.26 -9.30
CA GLY A 105 -7.61 22.85 -9.04
C GLY A 105 -7.81 22.48 -7.56
N PRO A 106 -7.88 21.19 -7.22
CA PRO A 106 -7.91 20.74 -5.84
C PRO A 106 -6.77 21.35 -5.03
N ARG A 107 -7.05 21.67 -3.76
CA ARG A 107 -6.03 22.17 -2.83
C ARG A 107 -4.97 21.11 -2.59
N TRP A 108 -5.39 19.86 -2.42
CA TRP A 108 -4.54 18.72 -2.08
C TRP A 108 -4.61 17.62 -3.13
N LEU A 109 -3.46 16.96 -3.34
CA LEU A 109 -3.35 15.69 -4.07
C LEU A 109 -2.55 14.71 -3.21
N LEU A 110 -3.18 13.61 -2.82
CA LEU A 110 -2.58 12.50 -2.09
C LEU A 110 -2.38 11.32 -3.05
N ILE A 111 -1.12 10.92 -3.23
CA ILE A 111 -0.72 9.77 -4.03
C ILE A 111 -0.15 8.70 -3.12
N GLU A 112 -0.59 7.45 -3.30
CA GLU A 112 0.02 6.28 -2.70
C GLU A 112 0.68 5.41 -3.77
N ASN A 113 1.87 4.88 -3.45
CA ASN A 113 2.48 3.84 -4.26
C ASN A 113 3.43 2.93 -3.48
N VAL A 114 3.95 1.90 -4.14
CA VAL A 114 5.00 1.03 -3.57
C VAL A 114 6.37 1.71 -3.60
N PRO A 115 7.28 1.44 -2.63
CA PRO A 115 8.62 2.04 -2.57
C PRO A 115 9.48 1.78 -3.82
N PHE A 116 9.19 0.73 -4.58
CA PHE A 116 9.91 0.45 -5.82
C PHE A 116 9.79 1.59 -6.86
N MET A 117 8.75 2.42 -6.77
CA MET A 117 8.58 3.63 -7.58
C MET A 117 9.80 4.57 -7.50
N LEU A 118 10.45 4.66 -6.34
CA LEU A 118 11.62 5.52 -6.10
C LEU A 118 12.83 5.13 -6.98
N GLN A 119 12.91 3.86 -7.36
CA GLN A 119 14.03 3.28 -8.12
C GLN A 119 13.68 3.03 -9.59
N LEU A 120 12.39 3.06 -9.94
CA LEU A 120 11.90 2.68 -11.26
C LEU A 120 12.47 3.57 -12.35
N GLY A 121 13.06 2.95 -13.38
CA GLY A 121 13.72 3.67 -14.47
C GLY A 121 14.86 4.57 -13.99
N ARG A 122 15.59 4.17 -12.94
CA ARG A 122 16.62 5.01 -12.29
C ARG A 122 16.05 6.36 -11.81
N GLY A 123 14.90 6.29 -11.14
CA GLY A 123 14.18 7.45 -10.60
C GLY A 123 13.39 8.28 -11.62
N ALA A 124 13.26 7.80 -12.87
CA ALA A 124 12.49 8.50 -13.91
C ALA A 124 11.00 8.63 -13.56
N ALA A 125 10.43 7.62 -12.89
CA ALA A 125 9.05 7.66 -12.45
C ALA A 125 8.79 8.79 -11.45
N MET A 126 9.69 8.97 -10.49
CA MET A 126 9.59 10.05 -9.51
C MET A 126 9.76 11.41 -10.17
N ARG A 127 10.77 11.59 -11.05
CA ARG A 127 10.96 12.85 -11.80
C ARG A 127 9.69 13.22 -12.58
N HIS A 128 9.12 12.28 -13.33
CA HIS A 128 7.87 12.50 -14.06
C HIS A 128 6.73 13.00 -13.16
N ILE A 129 6.59 12.41 -11.96
CA ILE A 129 5.55 12.82 -11.00
C ILE A 129 5.86 14.20 -10.42
N THR A 130 7.08 14.45 -9.95
CA THR A 130 7.46 15.72 -9.31
C THR A 130 7.44 16.88 -10.29
N ASP A 131 7.93 16.68 -11.51
CA ASP A 131 7.93 17.69 -12.57
C ASP A 131 6.49 18.06 -12.93
N ALA A 132 5.60 17.06 -13.11
CA ALA A 132 4.18 17.32 -13.38
C ALA A 132 3.48 18.04 -12.23
N LEU A 133 3.80 17.72 -10.96
CA LEU A 133 3.26 18.41 -9.80
C LEU A 133 3.70 19.88 -9.77
N GLU A 134 4.97 20.17 -10.04
CA GLU A 134 5.51 21.53 -10.06
C GLU A 134 4.98 22.35 -11.25
N GLU A 135 4.88 21.76 -12.44
CA GLU A 135 4.21 22.37 -13.61
C GLU A 135 2.75 22.72 -13.31
N LEU A 136 2.09 21.88 -12.53
CA LEU A 136 0.74 22.14 -12.05
C LEU A 136 0.71 23.19 -10.94
N GLY A 137 1.84 23.62 -10.37
CA GLY A 137 1.92 24.62 -9.30
C GLY A 137 1.70 24.03 -7.91
N TYR A 138 2.05 22.76 -7.69
CA TYR A 138 2.05 22.15 -6.38
C TYR A 138 3.46 22.14 -5.77
N THR A 139 3.52 22.44 -4.47
CA THR A 139 4.61 21.98 -3.60
C THR A 139 4.31 20.55 -3.19
N TRP A 140 5.32 19.69 -3.12
CA TRP A 140 5.13 18.28 -2.81
C TRP A 140 6.08 17.81 -1.72
N ALA A 141 5.63 16.83 -0.92
CA ALA A 141 6.45 16.08 0.00
C ALA A 141 6.03 14.60 -0.07
N TYR A 142 6.96 13.68 0.15
CA TYR A 142 6.63 12.27 0.32
C TYR A 142 7.43 11.63 1.44
N ARG A 143 6.86 10.55 1.98
CA ARG A 143 7.52 9.69 2.97
C ARG A 143 7.19 8.22 2.70
N VAL A 144 8.18 7.36 2.80
CA VAL A 144 7.99 5.92 2.93
C VAL A 144 7.56 5.62 4.37
N VAL A 145 6.40 4.99 4.56
CA VAL A 145 5.89 4.59 5.88
C VAL A 145 5.59 3.10 5.93
N ASP A 146 5.74 2.48 7.09
CA ASP A 146 5.40 1.06 7.33
C ASP A 146 4.03 0.94 8.03
N ALA A 147 3.15 0.03 7.59
CA ALA A 147 1.85 -0.22 8.24
C ALA A 147 1.97 -0.56 9.73
N ARG A 148 3.12 -1.14 10.13
CA ARG A 148 3.41 -1.47 11.54
C ARG A 148 3.54 -0.24 12.43
N ALA A 149 3.88 0.93 11.89
CA ALA A 149 3.89 2.19 12.63
C ALA A 149 2.48 2.54 13.16
N PHE A 150 1.46 2.10 12.42
CA PHE A 150 0.05 2.33 12.74
C PHE A 150 -0.59 1.11 13.44
N GLY A 151 0.23 0.25 14.06
CA GLY A 151 -0.22 -0.83 14.92
C GLY A 151 -0.69 -2.11 14.20
N LEU A 152 -0.60 -2.17 12.87
CA LEU A 152 -1.00 -3.36 12.10
C LEU A 152 0.14 -4.39 12.05
N PRO A 153 -0.11 -5.69 12.29
CA PRO A 153 0.91 -6.73 12.18
C PRO A 153 1.17 -7.14 10.73
N GLN A 154 1.49 -6.16 9.88
CA GLN A 154 1.84 -6.36 8.47
C GLN A 154 3.05 -5.49 8.10
N ARG A 155 4.19 -6.08 7.72
CA ARG A 155 5.28 -5.29 7.12
C ARG A 155 4.85 -4.85 5.72
N ARG A 156 4.40 -3.59 5.59
CA ARG A 156 3.92 -3.00 4.34
C ARG A 156 4.44 -1.57 4.24
N ASN A 157 5.53 -1.42 3.50
CA ASN A 157 6.07 -0.10 3.19
C ASN A 157 5.33 0.53 2.01
N ARG A 158 4.96 1.80 2.12
CA ARG A 158 4.31 2.60 1.07
C ARG A 158 4.86 4.00 1.01
N VAL A 159 5.00 4.53 -0.19
CA VAL A 159 5.26 5.95 -0.43
C VAL A 159 3.92 6.65 -0.33
N LEU A 160 3.78 7.54 0.64
CA LEU A 160 2.69 8.50 0.70
C LEU A 160 3.26 9.84 0.25
N MET A 161 2.75 10.35 -0.87
CA MET A 161 3.11 11.64 -1.42
C MET A 161 1.92 12.59 -1.30
N LEU A 162 2.14 13.73 -0.67
CA LEU A 162 1.14 14.77 -0.53
C LEU A 162 1.64 16.03 -1.24
N ALA A 163 0.77 16.61 -2.05
CA ALA A 163 1.05 17.82 -2.78
C ALA A 163 -0.03 18.86 -2.50
N SER A 164 0.36 20.12 -2.37
CA SER A 164 -0.56 21.24 -2.19
C SER A 164 -0.22 22.46 -3.03
N ARG A 165 -1.25 23.19 -3.47
CA ARG A 165 -1.10 24.47 -4.18
C ARG A 165 -0.89 25.66 -3.23
N THR A 166 -1.34 25.53 -1.99
CA THR A 166 -1.47 26.67 -1.06
C THR A 166 -0.90 26.40 0.32
N GLU A 167 -0.61 25.14 0.64
CA GLU A 167 -0.19 24.70 1.97
C GLU A 167 1.19 24.04 1.89
N ASP A 168 1.86 23.91 3.03
CA ASP A 168 3.10 23.16 3.13
C ASP A 168 2.82 21.67 3.46
N PRO A 169 3.00 20.72 2.53
CA PRO A 169 2.73 19.30 2.77
C PRO A 169 3.66 18.66 3.82
N ARG A 170 4.79 19.31 4.16
CA ARG A 170 5.70 18.83 5.21
C ARG A 170 5.06 18.86 6.59
N THR A 171 4.17 19.82 6.84
CA THR A 171 3.41 19.95 8.10
C THR A 171 2.52 18.73 8.37
N VAL A 172 2.24 17.93 7.33
CA VAL A 172 1.45 16.71 7.41
C VAL A 172 2.35 15.48 7.52
N LEU A 173 3.33 15.33 6.62
CA LEU A 173 4.10 14.09 6.50
C LEU A 173 5.36 14.03 7.39
N PHE A 174 5.92 15.20 7.74
CA PHE A 174 7.23 15.33 8.39
C PHE A 174 7.14 15.90 9.81
N ALA A 175 5.93 16.00 10.37
CA ALA A 175 5.73 16.53 11.72
C ALA A 175 6.14 15.56 12.84
N ASP A 176 6.21 14.26 12.56
CA ASP A 176 6.46 13.23 13.55
C ASP A 176 7.56 12.25 13.10
N ASP A 177 8.41 11.80 14.00
CA ASP A 177 9.27 10.64 13.76
C ASP A 177 9.55 9.90 15.07
N ALA A 178 8.80 8.82 15.31
CA ALA A 178 8.97 7.98 16.49
C ALA A 178 10.20 7.05 16.37
N GLY A 179 10.80 6.97 15.17
CA GLY A 179 11.97 6.15 14.90
C GLY A 179 11.67 4.65 14.82
N PRO A 180 12.65 3.83 14.44
CA PRO A 180 12.47 2.39 14.31
C PRO A 180 12.01 1.72 15.62
N ARG A 181 11.10 0.74 15.50
CA ARG A 181 10.60 -0.07 16.63
C ARG A 181 10.96 -1.53 16.44
N LEU A 182 11.54 -2.16 17.47
CA LEU A 182 11.69 -3.61 17.52
C LEU A 182 10.33 -4.24 17.88
N LEU A 183 9.89 -5.20 17.07
CA LEU A 183 8.60 -5.87 17.23
C LEU A 183 8.82 -7.38 17.27
N GLY A 184 8.96 -7.90 18.49
CA GLY A 184 9.01 -9.31 18.79
C GLY A 184 10.40 -9.98 18.73
N CYS A 185 10.39 -11.28 18.97
CA CYS A 185 11.52 -12.19 19.12
C CYS A 185 11.24 -13.46 18.30
N VAL A 186 12.21 -13.90 17.48
CA VAL A 186 12.03 -15.02 16.52
C VAL A 186 11.64 -16.33 17.23
N GLU A 187 12.15 -16.51 18.44
CA GLU A 187 12.01 -17.71 19.26
C GLU A 187 10.61 -17.83 19.88
N SER A 188 9.99 -16.70 20.24
CA SER A 188 8.75 -16.67 21.03
C SER A 188 7.54 -16.11 20.28
N ASP A 189 7.74 -15.42 19.15
CA ASP A 189 6.68 -14.79 18.39
C ASP A 189 6.41 -15.45 17.03
N PRO A 190 5.16 -15.38 16.54
CA PRO A 190 4.82 -15.90 15.23
C PRO A 190 5.56 -15.14 14.13
N CYS A 191 5.97 -15.86 13.09
CA CYS A 191 6.78 -15.33 12.01
C CYS A 191 6.09 -15.50 10.66
N GLY A 192 5.77 -14.40 10.00
CA GLY A 192 5.17 -14.40 8.67
C GLY A 192 6.20 -14.62 7.56
N PHE A 193 5.79 -15.34 6.51
CA PHE A 193 6.59 -15.59 5.32
C PHE A 193 5.71 -15.86 4.09
N TYR A 194 6.31 -15.87 2.89
CA TYR A 194 5.61 -16.24 1.66
C TYR A 194 5.97 -17.66 1.24
N TRP A 195 5.05 -18.60 1.50
CA TRP A 195 5.21 -20.00 1.10
C TRP A 195 5.26 -20.20 -0.42
N THR A 196 4.79 -19.26 -1.24
CA THR A 196 4.92 -19.31 -2.71
C THR A 196 6.29 -18.89 -3.22
N GLU A 197 7.13 -18.30 -2.36
CA GLU A 197 8.51 -17.93 -2.67
C GLU A 197 9.45 -19.08 -2.25
N GLY A 198 10.72 -18.78 -1.91
CA GLY A 198 11.68 -19.78 -1.42
C GLY A 198 12.98 -19.88 -2.24
N VAL A 199 13.04 -19.28 -3.42
CA VAL A 199 14.26 -19.27 -4.26
C VAL A 199 15.06 -17.98 -4.08
N ARG A 200 14.40 -16.82 -4.20
CA ARG A 200 15.05 -15.49 -4.17
C ARG A 200 14.68 -14.65 -2.94
N GLY A 201 13.69 -15.07 -2.18
CA GLY A 201 13.25 -14.38 -0.98
C GLY A 201 12.28 -15.22 -0.15
N LEU A 202 12.21 -14.91 1.15
CA LEU A 202 11.29 -15.55 2.10
C LEU A 202 10.14 -14.63 2.49
N GLY A 203 10.36 -13.31 2.45
CA GLY A 203 9.43 -12.35 3.03
C GLY A 203 9.31 -12.49 4.55
N TRP A 204 10.36 -12.94 5.23
CA TRP A 204 10.37 -13.16 6.68
C TRP A 204 10.07 -11.88 7.46
N VAL A 205 9.17 -11.97 8.45
CA VAL A 205 8.84 -10.90 9.40
C VAL A 205 8.47 -11.52 10.75
N VAL A 206 9.01 -10.99 11.85
CA VAL A 206 8.66 -11.38 13.22
C VAL A 206 7.45 -10.58 13.70
N ASN A 207 6.54 -11.26 14.40
CA ASN A 207 5.29 -10.72 14.95
C ASN A 207 4.43 -9.95 13.92
N ALA A 208 4.53 -10.30 12.65
CA ALA A 208 3.78 -9.70 11.56
C ALA A 208 3.80 -10.60 10.32
N VAL A 209 2.89 -10.35 9.39
CA VAL A 209 2.90 -10.97 8.06
C VAL A 209 3.63 -10.08 7.05
N PRO A 210 4.22 -10.62 5.98
CA PRO A 210 4.72 -9.81 4.88
C PRO A 210 3.58 -9.11 4.13
N THR A 211 3.93 -8.09 3.35
CA THR A 211 3.00 -7.31 2.52
C THR A 211 2.06 -8.21 1.72
N LEU A 212 0.76 -8.08 1.93
CA LEU A 212 -0.25 -8.79 1.15
C LEU A 212 -0.14 -8.43 -0.34
N LYS A 213 -0.08 -9.45 -1.20
CA LYS A 213 0.08 -9.30 -2.65
C LYS A 213 -1.24 -9.53 -3.38
N GLY A 214 -1.55 -8.68 -4.35
CA GLY A 214 -2.69 -8.86 -5.25
C GLY A 214 -2.56 -10.06 -6.21
N GLY A 215 -1.37 -10.64 -6.32
CA GLY A 215 -1.04 -11.87 -7.06
C GLY A 215 0.33 -12.42 -6.64
N SER A 216 0.54 -13.72 -6.74
CA SER A 216 1.85 -14.38 -6.49
C SER A 216 2.61 -14.61 -7.79
N GLY A 217 3.88 -15.03 -7.70
CA GLY A 217 4.65 -15.50 -8.88
C GLY A 217 4.01 -16.69 -9.61
N LEU A 218 3.02 -17.34 -9.01
CA LEU A 218 2.20 -18.41 -9.61
C LEU A 218 0.89 -17.87 -10.23
N GLY A 219 0.67 -16.56 -10.24
CA GLY A 219 -0.54 -15.92 -10.77
C GLY A 219 -1.78 -16.06 -9.87
N ILE A 220 -1.65 -16.68 -8.69
CA ILE A 220 -2.75 -16.89 -7.75
C ILE A 220 -2.61 -15.88 -6.60
N PRO A 221 -3.62 -15.03 -6.31
CA PRO A 221 -3.67 -14.26 -5.08
C PRO A 221 -3.65 -15.22 -3.88
N SER A 222 -2.61 -15.16 -3.06
CA SER A 222 -2.42 -16.09 -1.95
C SER A 222 -2.09 -15.35 -0.67
N ALA A 223 -2.72 -15.76 0.42
CA ALA A 223 -2.33 -15.38 1.75
C ALA A 223 -0.85 -15.74 2.01
N PRO A 224 -0.11 -14.92 2.79
CA PRO A 224 1.16 -15.36 3.36
C PRO A 224 0.93 -16.56 4.29
N ALA A 225 2.00 -17.25 4.66
CA ALA A 225 1.98 -18.22 5.75
C ALA A 225 2.56 -17.58 7.01
N VAL A 226 2.24 -18.16 8.16
CA VAL A 226 2.72 -17.77 9.47
C VAL A 226 3.20 -19.03 10.18
N ARG A 227 4.45 -19.04 10.59
CA ARG A 227 4.98 -20.00 11.55
C ARG A 227 4.53 -19.56 12.94
N LEU A 228 3.80 -20.42 13.64
CA LEU A 228 3.47 -20.24 15.05
C LEU A 228 4.64 -20.65 15.95
N PRO A 229 4.71 -20.17 17.21
CA PRO A 229 5.72 -20.64 18.16
C PRO A 229 5.72 -22.16 18.38
N SER A 230 4.59 -22.84 18.16
CA SER A 230 4.47 -24.31 18.16
C SER A 230 5.16 -25.02 16.97
N GLY A 231 5.75 -24.26 16.05
CA GLY A 231 6.31 -24.74 14.79
C GLY A 231 5.24 -25.07 13.73
N GLU A 232 3.95 -24.91 14.03
CA GLU A 232 2.87 -25.09 13.05
C GLU A 232 2.86 -23.97 12.02
N MET A 233 2.51 -24.30 10.78
CA MET A 233 2.38 -23.36 9.69
C MET A 233 0.90 -23.13 9.39
N VAL A 234 0.45 -21.89 9.54
CA VAL A 234 -0.93 -21.49 9.24
C VAL A 234 -0.98 -20.42 8.15
N THR A 235 -2.11 -20.28 7.49
CA THR A 235 -2.43 -19.15 6.61
C THR A 235 -3.60 -18.37 7.19
N PRO A 236 -3.55 -17.03 7.18
CA PRO A 236 -4.68 -16.21 7.57
C PRO A 236 -5.82 -16.34 6.56
N GLY A 237 -7.03 -16.19 7.07
CA GLY A 237 -8.26 -16.15 6.30
C GLY A 237 -8.49 -14.79 5.67
N ILE A 238 -9.56 -14.68 4.87
CA ILE A 238 -9.82 -13.45 4.12
C ILE A 238 -10.18 -12.27 5.02
N THR A 239 -10.89 -12.52 6.12
CA THR A 239 -11.26 -11.50 7.11
C THR A 239 -10.05 -10.99 7.88
N ASP A 240 -9.13 -11.88 8.24
CA ASP A 240 -7.82 -11.48 8.79
C ASP A 240 -7.04 -10.64 7.76
N GLY A 241 -7.09 -10.99 6.47
CA GLY A 241 -6.52 -10.19 5.38
C GLY A 241 -7.09 -8.77 5.30
N GLU A 242 -8.41 -8.61 5.42
CA GLU A 242 -9.08 -7.31 5.46
C GLU A 242 -8.63 -6.49 6.66
N ARG A 243 -8.61 -7.11 7.84
CA ARG A 243 -8.15 -6.47 9.09
C ARG A 243 -6.69 -6.06 9.01
N LEU A 244 -5.82 -6.86 8.37
CA LEU A 244 -4.41 -6.52 8.16
C LEU A 244 -4.22 -5.23 7.34
N GLN A 245 -5.23 -4.82 6.57
CA GLN A 245 -5.27 -3.54 5.85
C GLN A 245 -6.03 -2.44 6.61
N GLY A 246 -6.55 -2.73 7.79
CA GLY A 246 -7.29 -1.81 8.65
C GLY A 246 -8.80 -1.76 8.37
N PHE A 247 -9.36 -2.70 7.60
CA PHE A 247 -10.80 -2.79 7.38
C PHE A 247 -11.50 -3.65 8.44
N ALA A 248 -12.82 -3.46 8.59
CA ALA A 248 -13.65 -4.38 9.36
C ALA A 248 -13.74 -5.77 8.68
N PRO A 249 -13.94 -6.86 9.44
CA PRO A 249 -14.24 -8.17 8.87
C PRO A 249 -15.44 -8.11 7.92
N GLY A 250 -15.35 -8.81 6.78
CA GLY A 250 -16.41 -8.86 5.78
C GLY A 250 -16.44 -7.65 4.84
N TRP A 251 -15.45 -6.75 4.91
CA TRP A 251 -15.44 -5.52 4.11
C TRP A 251 -15.67 -5.77 2.61
N THR A 252 -15.02 -6.79 2.06
CA THR A 252 -15.05 -7.16 0.63
C THR A 252 -16.12 -8.19 0.25
N GLU A 253 -17.03 -8.56 1.16
CA GLU A 253 -18.18 -9.43 0.86
C GLU A 253 -19.06 -8.97 -0.31
N PRO A 254 -19.33 -7.65 -0.51
CA PRO A 254 -20.14 -7.20 -1.63
C PRO A 254 -19.61 -7.64 -3.01
N ALA A 255 -18.29 -7.89 -3.13
CA ALA A 255 -17.70 -8.40 -4.37
C ALA A 255 -18.24 -9.78 -4.78
N LEU A 256 -18.73 -10.58 -3.83
CA LEU A 256 -19.30 -11.90 -4.09
C LEU A 256 -20.63 -11.84 -4.85
N ALA A 257 -21.30 -10.69 -4.85
CA ALA A 257 -22.53 -10.49 -5.62
C ALA A 257 -22.25 -10.27 -7.13
N VAL A 258 -20.99 -10.05 -7.52
CA VAL A 258 -20.62 -9.84 -8.93
C VAL A 258 -20.65 -11.18 -9.69
N PRO A 259 -21.39 -11.29 -10.81
CA PRO A 259 -21.45 -12.52 -11.60
C PRO A 259 -20.06 -13.03 -12.00
N GLY A 260 -19.78 -14.31 -11.71
CA GLY A 260 -18.51 -14.96 -12.01
C GLY A 260 -17.36 -14.63 -11.05
N PHE A 261 -17.57 -13.77 -10.05
CA PHE A 261 -16.57 -13.46 -9.03
C PHE A 261 -16.42 -14.61 -8.04
N ARG A 262 -15.20 -15.11 -7.87
CA ARG A 262 -14.88 -16.25 -7.00
C ARG A 262 -14.38 -15.75 -5.63
N PRO A 263 -14.70 -16.43 -4.52
CA PRO A 263 -14.26 -15.99 -3.19
C PRO A 263 -12.76 -15.71 -3.05
N GLY A 264 -11.90 -16.52 -3.67
CA GLY A 264 -10.45 -16.33 -3.64
C GLY A 264 -9.98 -15.01 -4.31
N GLN A 265 -10.76 -14.43 -5.22
CA GLN A 265 -10.41 -13.16 -5.87
C GLN A 265 -10.47 -11.96 -4.90
N ARG A 266 -11.11 -12.10 -3.73
CA ARG A 266 -11.07 -11.09 -2.66
C ARG A 266 -9.63 -10.80 -2.19
N TRP A 267 -8.73 -11.78 -2.22
CA TRP A 267 -7.32 -11.57 -1.89
C TRP A 267 -6.63 -10.57 -2.81
N ARG A 268 -7.03 -10.49 -4.08
CA ARG A 268 -6.53 -9.48 -5.01
C ARG A 268 -6.95 -8.08 -4.59
N LEU A 269 -8.22 -7.93 -4.18
CA LEU A 269 -8.76 -6.67 -3.69
C LEU A 269 -8.03 -6.21 -2.42
N VAL A 270 -7.90 -7.11 -1.46
CA VAL A 270 -7.19 -6.84 -0.19
C VAL A 270 -5.72 -6.51 -0.44
N GLY A 271 -5.00 -7.30 -1.26
CA GLY A 271 -3.56 -7.06 -1.51
C GLY A 271 -3.27 -5.70 -2.17
N ASN A 272 -4.18 -5.26 -3.05
CA ASN A 272 -4.07 -3.98 -3.75
C ASN A 272 -4.57 -2.78 -2.92
N ALA A 273 -5.29 -3.02 -1.82
CA ALA A 273 -5.82 -1.93 -1.00
C ALA A 273 -4.73 -1.09 -0.33
N VAL A 274 -4.99 0.21 -0.19
CA VAL A 274 -4.21 1.07 0.70
C VAL A 274 -4.63 0.83 2.15
N SER A 275 -3.70 0.96 3.10
CA SER A 275 -4.02 0.79 4.52
C SER A 275 -4.90 1.93 5.01
N VAL A 276 -6.02 1.58 5.65
CA VAL A 276 -6.95 2.53 6.28
C VAL A 276 -6.26 3.34 7.37
N ARG A 277 -5.36 2.72 8.14
CA ARG A 277 -4.67 3.39 9.23
C ARG A 277 -3.61 4.39 8.76
N MET A 278 -2.92 4.08 7.66
CA MET A 278 -2.04 5.05 6.99
C MET A 278 -2.84 6.28 6.53
N ALA A 279 -3.98 6.05 5.88
CA ALA A 279 -4.85 7.11 5.40
C ALA A 279 -5.45 7.94 6.55
N SER A 280 -5.80 7.28 7.66
CA SER A 280 -6.28 7.93 8.88
C SER A 280 -5.21 8.83 9.50
N TRP A 281 -3.94 8.41 9.53
CA TRP A 281 -2.85 9.28 10.00
C TRP A 281 -2.68 10.52 9.10
N VAL A 282 -2.72 10.36 7.78
CA VAL A 282 -2.69 11.52 6.87
C VAL A 282 -3.90 12.44 7.11
N GLY A 283 -5.10 11.86 7.27
CA GLY A 283 -6.32 12.62 7.56
C GLY A 283 -6.25 13.39 8.87
N SER A 284 -5.70 12.80 9.93
CA SER A 284 -5.57 13.45 11.23
C SER A 284 -4.64 14.66 11.16
N ARG A 285 -3.54 14.54 10.42
CA ARG A 285 -2.55 15.59 10.21
C ARG A 285 -3.00 16.65 9.20
N LEU A 286 -3.83 16.31 8.22
CA LEU A 286 -4.52 17.30 7.38
C LEU A 286 -5.48 18.17 8.21
N ARG A 287 -6.12 17.58 9.23
CA ARG A 287 -7.02 18.30 10.14
C ARG A 287 -6.26 19.13 11.17
N ILE A 288 -5.16 18.62 11.69
CA ILE A 288 -4.30 19.27 12.69
C ILE A 288 -2.83 19.16 12.23
N PRO A 289 -2.38 20.06 11.34
CA PRO A 289 -1.00 20.09 10.89
C PRO A 289 -0.02 20.33 12.04
N GLY A 290 1.19 19.79 11.93
CA GLY A 290 2.27 20.04 12.88
C GLY A 290 3.40 20.88 12.29
N GLU A 291 4.43 21.13 13.10
CA GLU A 291 5.66 21.75 12.64
C GLU A 291 6.58 20.69 12.01
N PRO A 292 7.09 20.89 10.79
CA PRO A 292 8.02 19.94 10.17
C PRO A 292 9.30 19.79 11.02
N ILE A 293 9.77 18.55 11.18
CA ILE A 293 11.06 18.29 11.83
C ILE A 293 12.18 19.01 11.04
N PRO A 294 12.99 19.85 11.70
CA PRO A 294 14.08 20.57 11.06
C PRO A 294 15.16 19.63 10.49
N GLY A 295 15.89 20.11 9.49
CA GLY A 295 16.98 19.38 8.86
C GLY A 295 16.58 18.79 7.52
N HIS A 296 17.04 19.43 6.45
CA HIS A 296 16.91 18.93 5.09
C HIS A 296 18.24 19.12 4.35
N ILE A 297 18.50 18.27 3.38
CA ILE A 297 19.75 18.26 2.60
C ILE A 297 19.37 18.43 1.14
N PRO A 298 19.94 19.41 0.41
CA PRO A 298 19.72 19.52 -1.04
C PRO A 298 20.03 18.18 -1.71
N LEU A 299 19.11 17.70 -2.55
CA LEU A 299 19.25 16.44 -3.29
C LEU A 299 19.70 16.76 -4.72
N PRO A 300 20.98 16.55 -5.08
CA PRO A 300 21.48 16.90 -6.41
C PRO A 300 20.76 16.12 -7.52
N PRO A 301 20.54 16.73 -8.70
CA PRO A 301 19.98 16.02 -9.86
C PRO A 301 20.74 14.72 -10.16
N GLY A 302 19.99 13.64 -10.38
CA GLY A 302 20.56 12.31 -10.66
C GLY A 302 20.86 11.45 -9.43
N SER A 303 20.74 12.01 -8.23
CA SER A 303 20.83 11.23 -6.97
C SER A 303 19.72 10.19 -6.87
N PRO A 304 19.97 9.04 -6.20
CA PRO A 304 18.90 8.13 -5.83
C PRO A 304 17.85 8.83 -4.96
N TRP A 305 16.57 8.52 -5.20
CA TRP A 305 15.49 9.07 -4.39
C TRP A 305 15.50 8.47 -2.97
N PRO A 306 15.48 9.30 -1.92
CA PRO A 306 15.55 8.85 -0.53
C PRO A 306 14.19 8.32 -0.02
N GLY A 307 14.15 7.91 1.26
CA GLY A 307 12.92 7.46 1.91
C GLY A 307 11.92 8.59 2.19
N ALA A 308 12.39 9.83 2.30
CA ALA A 308 11.55 11.02 2.42
C ALA A 308 12.22 12.21 1.74
N ALA A 309 11.45 12.97 0.96
CA ALA A 309 11.91 14.19 0.34
C ALA A 309 10.75 15.13 0.06
N TRP A 310 11.06 16.40 -0.14
CA TRP A 310 10.12 17.41 -0.61
C TRP A 310 10.76 18.27 -1.68
N GLY A 311 9.94 18.96 -2.45
CA GLY A 311 10.42 19.87 -3.47
C GLY A 311 9.41 20.94 -3.84
N HIS A 312 9.97 22.02 -4.38
CA HIS A 312 9.24 23.19 -4.86
C HIS A 312 10.14 23.99 -5.81
N SER A 313 9.58 24.46 -6.93
CA SER A 313 10.27 25.36 -7.86
C SER A 313 11.63 24.83 -8.35
N GLY A 314 11.71 23.55 -8.66
CA GLY A 314 12.90 22.87 -9.17
C GLY A 314 13.93 22.48 -8.10
N GLU A 315 13.74 22.89 -6.84
CA GLU A 315 14.59 22.51 -5.74
C GLU A 315 14.03 21.26 -5.04
N VAL A 316 14.92 20.30 -4.76
CA VAL A 316 14.56 19.05 -4.09
C VAL A 316 15.46 18.85 -2.88
N PHE A 317 14.86 18.40 -1.78
CA PHE A 317 15.57 18.17 -0.53
C PHE A 317 15.21 16.81 0.08
N GLU A 318 16.23 16.06 0.48
CA GLU A 318 16.10 14.88 1.32
C GLU A 318 15.83 15.28 2.78
N VAL A 319 15.02 14.48 3.47
CA VAL A 319 14.79 14.60 4.92
C VAL A 319 15.06 13.24 5.57
N PRO A 320 15.94 13.14 6.59
CA PRO A 320 16.35 11.88 7.19
C PRO A 320 15.31 11.30 8.15
N LEU A 321 14.10 11.03 7.64
CA LEU A 321 12.99 10.49 8.44
C LEU A 321 12.92 8.97 8.35
N SER A 322 12.59 8.34 9.48
CA SER A 322 12.35 6.90 9.50
C SER A 322 11.00 6.53 8.85
N PRO A 323 10.77 5.25 8.51
CA PRO A 323 9.44 4.77 8.09
C PRO A 323 8.37 4.74 9.18
N TRP A 324 8.67 5.23 10.39
CA TRP A 324 7.86 5.14 11.59
C TRP A 324 7.49 6.54 12.10
N PRO A 325 6.53 7.23 11.45
CA PRO A 325 6.08 8.54 11.92
C PRO A 325 5.57 8.47 13.37
N VAL A 326 4.86 7.41 13.69
CA VAL A 326 4.20 7.20 14.99
C VAL A 326 4.42 5.77 15.47
N HIS A 327 4.19 5.55 16.77
CA HIS A 327 4.10 4.21 17.37
C HIS A 327 2.70 4.01 17.93
N GLU A 328 1.74 3.76 17.06
CA GLU A 328 0.40 3.38 17.51
C GLU A 328 0.44 2.07 18.32
N SER A 329 -0.62 1.84 19.09
CA SER A 329 -0.79 0.60 19.84
C SER A 329 -0.74 -0.59 18.89
N TYR A 330 0.26 -1.46 19.09
CA TYR A 330 0.54 -2.57 18.20
C TYR A 330 -0.34 -3.76 18.52
N GLU A 331 -1.03 -4.30 17.52
CA GLU A 331 -1.78 -5.53 17.67
C GLU A 331 -0.88 -6.73 17.45
N ASP A 332 -0.73 -7.54 18.48
CA ASP A 332 0.11 -8.73 18.45
C ASP A 332 -0.47 -9.79 17.50
N LEU A 333 0.36 -10.30 16.58
CA LEU A 333 -0.07 -11.25 15.56
C LEU A 333 -0.63 -12.54 16.16
N ARG A 334 -0.18 -12.95 17.37
CA ARG A 334 -0.67 -14.14 18.07
C ARG A 334 -2.17 -14.09 18.34
N PHE A 335 -2.67 -12.91 18.69
CA PHE A 335 -4.07 -12.69 19.02
C PHE A 335 -4.83 -12.02 17.87
N PHE A 336 -4.10 -11.53 16.86
CA PHE A 336 -4.71 -10.89 15.71
C PHE A 336 -5.43 -11.91 14.82
N LEU A 337 -4.80 -13.05 14.51
CA LEU A 337 -5.35 -14.00 13.55
C LEU A 337 -6.51 -14.80 14.17
N THR A 338 -7.68 -14.74 13.54
CA THR A 338 -8.93 -15.35 14.05
C THR A 338 -9.55 -16.37 13.10
N ASP A 339 -9.20 -16.32 11.80
CA ASP A 339 -9.66 -17.23 10.76
C ASP A 339 -8.45 -17.95 10.16
N THR A 340 -7.75 -18.76 10.94
CA THR A 340 -6.54 -19.46 10.45
C THR A 340 -6.85 -20.85 9.93
N ARG A 341 -6.05 -21.29 8.95
CA ARG A 341 -6.07 -22.67 8.43
C ARG A 341 -4.66 -23.21 8.37
N LEU A 342 -4.50 -24.51 8.63
CA LEU A 342 -3.20 -25.17 8.46
C LEU A 342 -2.75 -25.07 6.99
N LEU A 343 -1.47 -24.78 6.79
CA LEU A 343 -0.86 -24.79 5.46
C LEU A 343 -0.89 -26.22 4.92
N SER A 344 -1.51 -26.43 3.76
CA SER A 344 -1.71 -27.76 3.18
C SER A 344 -0.40 -28.51 2.91
N ALA A 345 -0.42 -29.85 2.98
CA ALA A 345 0.74 -30.69 2.63
C ALA A 345 1.34 -30.33 1.25
N ARG A 346 0.48 -30.11 0.24
CA ARG A 346 0.91 -29.71 -1.11
C ARG A 346 1.64 -28.37 -1.12
N ALA A 347 1.13 -27.37 -0.40
CA ALA A 347 1.76 -26.06 -0.31
C ALA A 347 3.12 -26.13 0.40
N THR A 348 3.17 -26.87 1.52
CA THR A 348 4.38 -27.09 2.32
C THR A 348 5.46 -27.83 1.53
N ALA A 349 5.12 -28.96 0.89
CA ALA A 349 6.05 -29.71 0.04
C ALA A 349 6.55 -28.86 -1.15
N GLY A 350 5.65 -28.09 -1.77
CA GLY A 350 6.02 -27.18 -2.86
C GLY A 350 7.00 -26.08 -2.41
N PHE A 351 6.85 -25.58 -1.19
CA PHE A 351 7.79 -24.63 -0.60
C PHE A 351 9.15 -25.27 -0.34
N LEU A 352 9.21 -26.41 0.36
CA LEU A 352 10.46 -27.15 0.63
C LEU A 352 11.25 -27.48 -0.64
N ARG A 353 10.56 -27.92 -1.70
CA ARG A 353 11.20 -28.17 -2.99
C ARG A 353 11.86 -26.92 -3.56
N ARG A 354 11.22 -25.76 -3.46
CA ARG A 354 11.79 -24.48 -3.92
C ARG A 354 12.98 -24.04 -3.06
N THR A 355 12.90 -24.22 -1.75
CA THR A 355 13.99 -23.84 -0.84
C THR A 355 15.25 -24.65 -1.09
N GLY A 356 15.11 -25.94 -1.48
CA GLY A 356 16.25 -26.79 -1.87
C GLY A 356 16.90 -26.43 -3.21
N MET A 357 16.24 -25.65 -4.07
CA MET A 357 16.77 -25.20 -5.36
C MET A 357 17.50 -23.84 -5.29
N GLY A 358 17.36 -23.12 -4.19
CA GLY A 358 17.90 -21.77 -4.02
C GLY A 358 19.14 -21.71 -3.14
N THR A 359 19.77 -20.54 -3.08
CA THR A 359 20.90 -20.23 -2.17
C THR A 359 20.44 -19.39 -0.97
N LEU A 360 19.13 -19.26 -0.77
CA LEU A 360 18.54 -18.44 0.27
C LEU A 360 18.91 -19.02 1.65
N ARG A 361 19.35 -18.16 2.56
CA ARG A 361 19.55 -18.52 3.97
C ARG A 361 18.24 -18.37 4.74
N PHE A 362 17.95 -19.31 5.62
CA PHE A 362 16.74 -19.34 6.44
C PHE A 362 17.09 -19.14 7.92
N PRO A 363 16.14 -18.64 8.74
CA PRO A 363 16.30 -18.64 10.18
C PRO A 363 16.60 -20.04 10.71
N ALA A 364 17.40 -20.14 11.77
CA ALA A 364 17.73 -21.43 12.39
C ALA A 364 16.45 -22.17 12.83
N GLY A 365 16.39 -23.49 12.59
CA GLY A 365 15.23 -24.33 12.92
C GLY A 365 14.00 -24.14 12.02
N PHE A 366 13.94 -23.10 11.18
CA PHE A 366 12.75 -22.82 10.37
C PHE A 366 12.43 -23.95 9.38
N LEU A 367 13.44 -24.46 8.66
CA LEU A 367 13.21 -25.55 7.71
C LEU A 367 12.83 -26.87 8.41
N ASP A 368 13.36 -27.11 9.61
CA ASP A 368 13.00 -28.26 10.42
C ASP A 368 11.52 -28.19 10.84
N ASP A 369 11.04 -27.02 11.24
CA ASP A 369 9.62 -26.78 11.54
C ASP A 369 8.73 -27.00 10.31
N VAL A 370 9.17 -26.54 9.13
CA VAL A 370 8.44 -26.74 7.87
C VAL A 370 8.37 -28.24 7.52
N GLN A 371 9.46 -28.98 7.73
CA GLN A 371 9.51 -30.42 7.51
C GLN A 371 8.61 -31.17 8.50
N ALA A 372 8.67 -30.83 9.80
CA ALA A 372 7.80 -31.40 10.83
C ALA A 372 6.32 -31.09 10.55
N HIS A 373 6.01 -29.88 10.06
CA HIS A 373 4.67 -29.51 9.59
C HIS A 373 4.20 -30.38 8.43
N LEU A 374 5.06 -30.66 7.44
CA LEU A 374 4.71 -31.53 6.31
C LEU A 374 4.33 -32.94 6.79
N VAL A 375 5.10 -33.51 7.72
CA VAL A 375 4.83 -34.83 8.31
C VAL A 375 3.49 -34.81 9.06
N ARG A 376 3.22 -33.78 9.88
CA ARG A 376 1.93 -33.61 10.58
C ARG A 376 0.74 -33.58 9.62
N MET A 377 0.92 -32.98 8.44
CA MET A 377 -0.12 -32.93 7.40
C MET A 377 -0.25 -34.22 6.58
N GLY A 378 0.46 -35.30 6.94
CA GLY A 378 0.44 -36.59 6.24
C GLY A 378 1.18 -36.59 4.90
N GLY A 379 2.06 -35.62 4.66
CA GLY A 379 2.90 -35.56 3.47
C GLY A 379 4.30 -36.12 3.68
N SER A 380 4.96 -36.54 2.60
CA SER A 380 6.39 -36.86 2.59
C SER A 380 7.15 -35.83 1.74
N ALA A 381 8.36 -35.45 2.17
CA ALA A 381 9.27 -34.74 1.29
C ALA A 381 9.78 -35.74 0.24
N ALA A 382 9.59 -35.43 -1.04
CA ALA A 382 10.07 -36.23 -2.16
C ALA A 382 11.38 -35.66 -2.69
#